data_AF-A0A963IQ17-F1
#
_entry.id   AF-A0A963IQ17-F1
#
_cell.length_a   1.000
_cell.length_b   1.000
_cell.length_c   1.000
_cell.angle_alpha   90.00
_cell.angle_beta   90.00
_cell.angle_gamma   90.00
#
_symmetry.space_group_name_H-M   'P 1'
#
loop_
_entity.id
_entity.type
_entity.pdbx_description
1 polymer ?
#
loop_
_entity_poly.entity_id
_entity_poly.type
_entity_poly.pdbx_seq_one_letter_code
_entity_poly.pdbx_strand_id
1 'polypeptide(L)'
;LLPPPPPGAPGPFALSDQAALRAFATDAGLDPADIFDVDSPWQYPDLATALRGLGSSGVAARAIETHGQEAVDSAHAAALAPFRTAAGKYTIGASFRCLLART
;
A
#
# COMPACT_ATOMS: atom_id res chain seq x y z
N LEU A 1 6.79 -12.14 -9.56
CA LEU A 1 7.11 -10.90 -10.32
C LEU A 1 8.25 -10.12 -9.67
N LEU A 2 8.21 -9.90 -8.35
CA LEU A 2 9.37 -9.43 -7.57
C LEU A 2 10.25 -10.59 -7.08
N PRO A 3 11.55 -10.36 -6.81
CA PRO A 3 12.39 -11.34 -6.16
C PRO A 3 11.84 -11.71 -4.77
N PRO A 4 12.05 -12.96 -4.30
CA PRO A 4 11.65 -13.34 -2.96
C PRO A 4 12.41 -12.51 -1.93
N PRO A 5 11.79 -12.21 -0.77
CA PRO A 5 12.52 -11.56 0.30
C PRO A 5 13.60 -12.50 0.86
N PRO A 6 14.64 -11.97 1.54
CA PRO A 6 15.64 -12.79 2.22
C PRO A 6 15.00 -13.79 3.20
N PRO A 7 15.64 -14.96 3.46
CA PRO A 7 15.15 -15.89 4.46
C PRO A 7 14.94 -15.22 5.83
N GLY A 8 13.77 -15.43 6.43
CA GLY A 8 13.41 -14.84 7.73
C GLY A 8 12.96 -13.38 7.67
N ALA A 9 13.01 -12.72 6.51
CA ALA A 9 12.45 -11.37 6.37
C ALA A 9 10.92 -11.43 6.48
N PRO A 10 10.31 -10.56 7.30
CA PRO A 10 8.87 -10.57 7.51
C PRO A 10 8.14 -10.02 6.27
N GLY A 11 6.85 -10.35 6.13
CA GLY A 11 6.04 -9.94 4.98
C GLY A 11 5.85 -8.41 4.86
N PRO A 12 5.36 -7.90 3.71
CA PRO A 12 5.29 -6.46 3.42
C PRO A 12 4.41 -5.65 4.38
N PHE A 13 3.53 -6.31 5.15
CA PHE A 13 2.64 -5.69 6.13
C PHE A 13 2.99 -6.04 7.58
N ALA A 14 4.19 -6.58 7.84
CA ALA A 14 4.55 -7.02 9.19
C ALA A 14 4.55 -5.88 10.22
N LEU A 15 4.91 -4.66 9.79
CA LEU A 15 4.86 -3.46 10.62
C LEU A 15 3.44 -2.89 10.79
N SER A 16 2.44 -3.48 10.13
CA SER A 16 1.03 -3.24 10.43
C SER A 16 0.55 -4.03 11.66
N ASP A 17 1.41 -4.78 12.34
CA ASP A 17 1.15 -5.31 13.68
C ASP A 17 1.73 -4.35 14.74
N GLN A 18 0.95 -4.03 15.77
CA GLN A 18 1.38 -3.07 16.78
C GLN A 18 2.56 -3.57 17.61
N ALA A 19 2.59 -4.86 17.95
CA ALA A 19 3.66 -5.42 18.77
C ALA A 19 4.96 -5.47 17.97
N ALA A 20 4.90 -5.92 16.71
CA ALA A 20 6.03 -5.91 15.79
C ALA A 20 6.57 -4.49 15.56
N LEU A 21 5.70 -3.50 15.40
CA LEU A 21 6.12 -2.11 15.21
C LEU A 21 6.79 -1.51 16.46
N ARG A 22 6.28 -1.81 17.67
CA ARG A 22 6.95 -1.42 18.93
C ARG A 22 8.32 -2.07 19.06
N ALA A 23 8.39 -3.38 18.85
CA ALA A 23 9.65 -4.13 18.93
C ALA A 23 10.69 -3.57 17.95
N PHE A 24 10.28 -3.28 16.71
CA PHE A 24 11.14 -2.65 15.71
C PHE A 24 11.73 -1.32 16.19
N ALA A 25 10.93 -0.46 16.83
CA ALA A 25 11.41 0.80 17.38
C ALA A 25 12.34 0.60 18.60
N THR A 26 12.02 -0.32 19.51
CA THR A 26 12.88 -0.66 20.66
C THR A 26 14.22 -1.23 20.21
N ASP A 27 14.24 -2.13 19.23
CA ASP A 27 15.47 -2.71 18.67
C ASP A 27 16.36 -1.65 18.00
N ALA A 28 15.75 -0.57 17.50
CA ALA A 28 16.45 0.60 16.98
C ALA A 28 16.95 1.57 18.08
N GLY A 29 16.74 1.26 19.36
CA GLY A 29 17.16 2.08 20.49
C GLY A 29 16.23 3.24 20.82
N LEU A 30 15.00 3.24 20.29
CA LEU A 30 13.99 4.26 20.56
C LEU A 30 13.06 3.83 21.70
N ASP A 31 12.46 4.78 22.41
CA ASP A 31 11.39 4.55 23.40
C ASP A 31 10.01 4.75 22.75
N PRO A 32 9.25 3.68 22.43
CA PRO A 32 7.93 3.80 21.81
C PRO A 32 6.92 4.43 22.77
N ALA A 33 6.36 5.58 22.38
CA ALA A 33 5.42 6.33 23.21
C ALA A 33 3.95 6.00 22.87
N ASP A 34 3.57 6.07 21.59
CA ASP A 34 2.18 5.91 21.17
C ASP A 34 2.07 5.25 19.79
N ILE A 35 0.93 4.58 19.55
CA ILE A 35 0.56 4.01 18.26
C ILE A 35 -0.89 4.35 17.96
N PHE A 36 -1.11 4.92 16.78
CA PHE A 36 -2.44 5.24 16.28
C PHE A 36 -2.52 5.06 14.78
N ASP A 37 -3.74 4.87 14.28
CA ASP A 37 -4.02 4.75 12.86
C ASP A 37 -4.57 6.08 12.34
N VAL A 38 -4.06 6.54 11.18
CA VAL A 38 -4.51 7.74 10.47
C VAL A 38 -5.29 7.30 9.24
N ASP A 39 -6.55 7.73 9.12
CA ASP A 39 -7.34 7.53 7.91
C ASP A 39 -6.63 8.17 6.71
N SER A 40 -6.26 7.33 5.75
CA SER A 40 -5.43 7.70 4.60
C SER A 40 -6.02 7.14 3.30
N PRO A 41 -7.29 7.44 2.97
CA PRO A 41 -7.97 6.86 1.83
C PRO A 41 -7.28 7.24 0.51
N TRP A 42 -7.25 6.31 -0.45
CA TRP A 42 -6.78 6.62 -1.79
C TRP A 42 -7.91 7.23 -2.59
N GLN A 43 -7.68 8.43 -3.10
CA GLN A 43 -8.67 9.21 -3.83
C GLN A 43 -8.15 9.53 -5.22
N TYR A 44 -8.90 9.12 -6.24
CA TYR A 44 -8.59 9.41 -7.63
C TYR A 44 -9.75 10.15 -8.30
N PRO A 45 -9.49 11.24 -9.05
CA PRO A 45 -10.53 12.02 -9.70
C PRO A 45 -11.22 11.26 -10.84
N ASP A 46 -10.53 10.32 -11.47
CA ASP A 46 -11.00 9.53 -12.60
C ASP A 46 -10.22 8.21 -12.73
N LEU A 47 -10.70 7.31 -13.61
CA LEU A 47 -10.09 6.01 -13.84
C LEU A 47 -8.67 6.16 -14.41
N ALA A 48 -8.44 7.09 -15.34
CA ALA A 48 -7.13 7.27 -15.96
C ALA A 48 -6.05 7.63 -14.92
N THR A 49 -6.41 8.44 -13.93
CA THR A 49 -5.54 8.83 -12.82
C THR A 49 -5.34 7.67 -11.84
N ALA A 50 -6.39 6.89 -11.57
CA ALA A 50 -6.28 5.69 -10.75
C ALA A 50 -5.35 4.64 -11.37
N LEU A 51 -5.45 4.40 -12.68
CA LEU A 51 -4.57 3.49 -13.42
C LEU A 51 -3.11 3.91 -13.35
N ARG A 52 -2.81 5.21 -13.55
CA ARG A 52 -1.45 5.73 -13.37
C ARG A 52 -0.95 5.55 -11.92
N GLY A 53 -1.82 5.80 -10.94
CA GLY A 53 -1.49 5.63 -9.52
C GLY A 53 -1.08 4.20 -9.18
N LEU A 54 -1.93 3.22 -9.51
CA LEU A 54 -1.65 1.80 -9.24
C LEU A 54 -0.50 1.26 -10.11
N GLY A 55 -0.41 1.72 -11.36
CA GLY A 55 0.64 1.37 -12.31
C GLY A 55 2.05 1.84 -11.93
N SER A 56 2.16 2.80 -11.00
CA SER A 56 3.46 3.37 -10.57
C SER A 56 4.23 2.51 -9.57
N SER A 57 3.69 1.35 -9.17
CA SER A 57 4.35 0.44 -8.23
C SER A 57 5.34 -0.51 -8.92
N GLY A 58 6.37 -0.96 -8.20
CA GLY A 58 7.33 -1.93 -8.74
C GLY A 58 6.69 -3.28 -9.14
N VAL A 59 5.63 -3.70 -8.43
CA VAL A 59 4.87 -4.90 -8.82
C VAL A 59 4.12 -4.70 -10.12
N ALA A 60 3.52 -3.53 -10.35
CA ALA A 60 2.82 -3.21 -11.58
C ALA A 60 3.80 -3.10 -12.75
N ALA A 61 4.96 -2.46 -12.57
CA ALA A 61 6.00 -2.42 -13.60
C ALA A 61 6.41 -3.82 -14.07
N ARG A 62 6.65 -4.76 -13.14
CA ARG A 62 6.97 -6.16 -13.49
C ARG A 62 5.80 -6.89 -14.14
N ALA A 63 4.56 -6.59 -13.76
CA ALA A 63 3.37 -7.16 -14.41
C ALA A 63 3.22 -6.65 -15.85
N ILE A 64 3.47 -5.37 -16.10
CA ILE A 64 3.43 -4.76 -17.43
C ILE A 64 4.48 -5.39 -18.34
N GLU A 65 5.69 -5.63 -17.85
CA GLU A 65 6.76 -6.29 -18.62
C GLU A 65 6.42 -7.73 -19.05
N THR A 66 5.59 -8.43 -18.26
CA THR A 66 5.26 -9.84 -18.48
C THR A 66 3.92 -10.06 -19.17
N HIS A 67 2.96 -9.15 -18.99
CA HIS A 67 1.58 -9.29 -19.45
C HIS A 67 1.07 -8.11 -20.29
N GLY A 68 1.86 -7.04 -20.43
CA GLY A 68 1.52 -5.84 -21.19
C GLY A 68 0.67 -4.83 -20.41
N GLN A 69 0.70 -3.58 -20.87
CA GLN A 69 -0.01 -2.46 -20.23
C GLN A 69 -1.53 -2.68 -20.20
N GLU A 70 -2.13 -3.12 -21.31
CA GLU A 70 -3.58 -3.28 -21.44
C GLU A 70 -4.14 -4.33 -20.46
N ALA A 71 -3.45 -5.45 -20.28
CA ALA A 71 -3.87 -6.50 -19.35
C ALA A 71 -3.85 -6.01 -17.90
N VAL A 72 -2.80 -5.24 -17.54
CA VAL A 72 -2.66 -4.66 -16.20
C VAL A 72 -3.70 -3.56 -15.97
N ASP A 73 -3.96 -2.70 -16.96
CA ASP A 73 -4.97 -1.65 -16.86
C ASP A 73 -6.38 -2.24 -16.73
N SER A 74 -6.68 -3.31 -17.48
CA SER A 74 -7.95 -4.04 -17.38
C SER A 74 -8.13 -4.65 -15.98
N ALA A 75 -7.10 -5.30 -15.44
CA ALA A 75 -7.14 -5.87 -14.10
C ALA A 75 -7.32 -4.80 -13.01
N HIS A 76 -6.60 -3.67 -13.11
CA HIS A 76 -6.78 -2.55 -12.20
C HIS A 76 -8.17 -1.93 -12.30
N ALA A 77 -8.70 -1.72 -13.51
CA ALA A 77 -10.04 -1.17 -13.71
C ALA A 77 -11.12 -2.07 -13.10
N ALA A 78 -11.00 -3.40 -13.26
CA ALA A 78 -11.89 -4.36 -12.63
C ALA A 78 -11.82 -4.30 -11.10
N ALA A 79 -10.61 -4.25 -10.53
CA ALA A 79 -10.39 -4.12 -9.09
C ALA A 79 -10.91 -2.79 -8.52
N LEU A 80 -10.85 -1.71 -9.30
CA LEU A 80 -11.32 -0.37 -8.93
C LEU A 80 -12.84 -0.22 -9.01
N ALA A 81 -13.53 -1.04 -9.80
CA ALA A 81 -14.96 -0.89 -10.09
C ALA A 81 -15.86 -0.77 -8.82
N PRO A 82 -15.65 -1.55 -7.74
CA PRO A 82 -16.46 -1.42 -6.52
C PRO A 82 -16.26 -0.09 -5.78
N PHE A 83 -15.17 0.61 -6.03
CA PHE A 83 -14.79 1.86 -5.35
C PHE A 83 -15.21 3.12 -6.11
N ARG A 84 -15.90 2.96 -7.25
CA ARG A 84 -16.38 4.08 -8.05
C ARG A 84 -17.59 4.73 -7.39
N THR A 85 -17.49 6.04 -7.16
CA THR A 85 -18.56 6.88 -6.64
C THR A 85 -19.56 7.26 -7.75
N ALA A 86 -20.75 7.74 -7.36
CA ALA A 86 -21.73 8.28 -8.31
C ALA A 86 -21.19 9.46 -9.15
N ALA A 87 -20.22 10.21 -8.62
CA ALA A 87 -19.55 11.30 -9.31
C ALA A 87 -18.45 10.84 -10.29
N GLY A 88 -18.23 9.52 -10.44
CA GLY A 88 -17.20 8.96 -11.31
C GLY A 88 -15.77 8.96 -10.74
N LYS A 89 -15.58 9.49 -9.53
CA LYS A 89 -14.32 9.41 -8.75
C LYS A 89 -14.16 8.04 -8.11
N TYR A 90 -12.95 7.70 -7.67
CA TYR A 90 -12.66 6.48 -6.92
C TYR A 90 -12.21 6.81 -5.50
N THR A 91 -12.71 6.06 -4.51
CA THR A 91 -12.29 6.19 -3.10
C THR A 91 -12.12 4.82 -2.48
N ILE A 92 -10.89 4.51 -2.08
CA ILE A 92 -10.51 3.23 -1.48
C ILE A 92 -10.13 3.49 -0.02
N GLY A 93 -10.75 2.75 0.90
CA GLY A 93 -10.42 2.83 2.32
C GLY A 93 -9.00 2.34 2.57
N ALA A 94 -8.22 3.11 3.31
CA ALA A 94 -6.90 2.73 3.78
C ALA A 94 -6.58 3.49 5.08
N SER A 95 -5.78 2.86 5.93
CA SER A 95 -5.31 3.44 7.18
C SER A 95 -3.79 3.29 7.25
N PHE A 96 -3.12 4.33 7.72
CA PHE A 96 -1.67 4.33 7.92
C PHE A 96 -1.38 4.29 9.41
N ARG A 97 -0.63 3.28 9.86
CA ARG A 97 -0.24 3.13 11.26
C ARG A 97 1.00 3.96 11.56
N CYS A 98 0.87 4.86 12.50
CA CYS A 98 1.96 5.68 13.02
C CYS A 98 2.44 5.14 14.37
N LEU A 99 3.75 5.20 14.59
CA LEU A 99 4.36 5.06 15.90
C LEU A 99 5.11 6.34 16.22
N LEU A 100 4.83 6.91 17.39
CA LEU A 100 5.63 8.01 17.96
C LEU A 100 6.62 7.42 18.94
N ALA A 101 7.89 7.81 18.83
CA ALA A 101 8.96 7.39 19.74
C ALA A 101 9.80 8.57 20.19
N ARG A 102 10.49 8.39 21.33
CA ARG A 102 11.51 9.30 21.85
C ARG A 102 12.91 8.71 21.67
N THR A 103 13.92 9.58 21.70
CA THR A 103 15.35 9.23 21.74
C THR A 103 15.87 9.18 23.15
#